data_AF-A0A0C7DVR7-F1
#
_entry.id   AF-A0A0C7DVR7-F1
#
_cell.length_a   1.000
_cell.length_b   1.000
_cell.length_c   1.000
_cell.angle_alpha   90.00
_cell.angle_beta   90.00
_cell.angle_gamma   90.00
#
_symmetry.space_group_name_H-M   'P 1'
#
loop_
_entity.id
_entity.type
_entity.pdbx_description
1 polymer ?
#
loop_
_entity_poly.entity_id
_entity_poly.type
_entity_poly.pdbx_seq_one_letter_code
_entity_poly.pdbx_strand_id
1 'polypeptide(L)'
;IGAFLCFIAYSIQATTVEDPNDDNLYLGIVLAAVVIVTGIFSYYQESKSSKIMESFKNMVPQFATVLREGEKLTLRAEDLVLGDVVEVKFGDRIPADVRIIESRGFKVDNSSLTGESEPQSRSPEFTNENPLETKNLAFFSTNAVEGTAKGVVICCGDQTVMGRIAGLASGLDTGETPIAKEIHHFIHLITGVAVFLGVTFFLIAFILGYHWLDAVIFLIGIIVANVPEGLLATVTVCLTLTAKRMASKNCLVKNLEAVETLGSTSTICSDKTGTLTQNRMTVAHMWFDNQII
;
A
#
# COMPACT_ATOMS: atom_id res chain seq x y z
N ILE A 1 -13.81 -4.81 24.35
CA ILE A 1 -14.63 -5.84 25.04
C ILE A 1 -14.43 -5.77 26.56
N GLY A 2 -13.20 -5.84 27.08
CA GLY A 2 -12.94 -5.72 28.53
C GLY A 2 -13.53 -4.48 29.20
N ALA A 3 -13.30 -3.28 28.62
CA ALA A 3 -13.89 -2.04 29.14
C ALA A 3 -15.43 -2.08 29.23
N PHE A 4 -16.09 -2.64 28.20
CA PHE A 4 -17.54 -2.80 28.16
C PHE A 4 -18.06 -3.77 29.24
N LEU A 5 -17.35 -4.88 29.46
CA LEU A 5 -17.68 -5.83 30.52
C LEU A 5 -17.50 -5.21 31.93
N CYS A 6 -16.50 -4.35 32.12
CA CYS A 6 -16.31 -3.62 33.39
C CYS A 6 -17.47 -2.64 33.66
N PHE A 7 -17.95 -1.92 32.65
CA PHE A 7 -19.13 -1.05 32.80
C PHE A 7 -20.41 -1.83 33.10
N ILE A 8 -20.57 -3.03 32.51
CA ILE A 8 -21.68 -3.93 32.85
C ILE A 8 -21.56 -4.40 34.30
N ALA A 9 -20.38 -4.86 34.72
CA ALA A 9 -20.16 -5.32 36.09
C ALA A 9 -20.44 -4.22 37.13
N TYR A 10 -19.97 -3.00 36.87
CA TYR A 10 -20.27 -1.85 37.73
C TYR A 10 -21.77 -1.50 37.75
N SER A 11 -22.45 -1.50 36.59
CA SER A 11 -23.89 -1.22 36.53
C SER A 11 -24.71 -2.23 37.33
N ILE A 12 -24.30 -3.49 37.32
CA ILE A 12 -24.90 -4.56 38.12
C ILE A 12 -24.64 -4.35 39.62
N GLN A 13 -23.41 -4.00 40.02
CA GLN A 13 -23.09 -3.73 41.41
C GLN A 13 -23.83 -2.50 41.96
N ALA A 14 -23.88 -1.41 41.20
CA ALA A 14 -24.55 -0.17 41.58
C ALA A 14 -26.07 -0.31 41.71
N THR A 15 -26.67 -1.34 41.11
CA THR A 15 -28.10 -1.64 41.24
C THR A 15 -28.42 -2.62 42.36
N THR A 16 -27.42 -3.34 42.89
CA THR A 16 -27.64 -4.44 43.85
C THR A 16 -27.08 -4.15 45.24
N VAL A 17 -26.08 -3.26 45.38
CA VAL A 17 -25.38 -2.96 46.63
C VAL A 17 -25.53 -1.47 46.97
N GLU A 18 -25.80 -1.12 48.23
CA GLU A 18 -25.98 0.28 48.68
C GLU A 18 -24.71 1.13 48.53
N ASP A 19 -23.52 0.55 48.73
CA ASP A 19 -22.21 1.16 48.48
C ASP A 19 -21.40 0.31 47.49
N PRO A 20 -21.57 0.51 46.17
CA PRO A 20 -20.79 -0.21 45.17
C PRO A 20 -19.34 0.27 45.18
N ASN A 21 -18.40 -0.67 45.02
CA ASN A 21 -16.99 -0.32 44.90
C ASN A 21 -16.70 0.21 43.48
N ASP A 22 -16.04 1.37 43.40
CA ASP A 22 -15.77 2.07 42.12
C ASP A 22 -14.68 1.41 41.27
N ASP A 23 -14.04 0.33 41.76
CA ASP A 23 -12.95 -0.37 41.07
C ASP A 23 -13.30 -0.74 39.63
N ASN A 24 -14.50 -1.29 39.39
CA ASN A 24 -14.95 -1.67 38.06
C ASN A 24 -15.22 -0.46 37.14
N LEU A 25 -15.64 0.67 37.71
CA LEU A 25 -15.84 1.92 36.97
C LEU A 25 -14.50 2.52 36.55
N TYR A 26 -13.55 2.64 37.49
CA TYR A 26 -12.20 3.13 37.20
C TYR A 26 -11.48 2.23 36.20
N LEU A 27 -11.56 0.91 36.37
CA LEU A 27 -10.95 -0.04 35.44
C LEU A 27 -11.56 0.08 34.03
N GLY A 28 -12.89 0.22 33.91
CA GLY A 28 -13.56 0.45 32.64
C GLY A 28 -13.09 1.71 31.92
N ILE A 29 -12.95 2.83 32.66
CA ILE A 29 -12.46 4.11 32.13
C ILE A 29 -11.00 3.99 31.68
N VAL A 30 -10.13 3.37 32.50
CA VAL A 30 -8.71 3.18 32.17
C VAL A 30 -8.57 2.32 30.91
N LEU A 31 -9.29 1.20 30.82
CA LEU A 31 -9.27 0.34 29.64
C LEU A 31 -9.77 1.05 28.38
N ALA A 32 -10.84 1.86 28.49
CA ALA A 32 -11.34 2.65 27.39
C ALA A 32 -10.30 3.69 26.91
N ALA A 33 -9.64 4.37 27.85
CA ALA A 33 -8.59 5.33 27.53
C ALA A 33 -7.39 4.66 26.83
N VAL A 34 -6.95 3.50 27.29
CA VAL A 34 -5.86 2.73 26.66
C VAL A 34 -6.21 2.34 25.22
N VAL A 35 -7.44 1.86 24.98
CA VAL A 35 -7.90 1.51 23.62
C VAL A 35 -7.95 2.74 22.70
N ILE A 36 -8.42 3.89 23.20
CA ILE A 36 -8.46 5.13 22.41
C ILE A 36 -7.04 5.59 22.06
N VAL A 37 -6.14 5.63 23.04
CA VAL A 37 -4.75 6.04 22.82
C VAL A 37 -4.05 5.12 21.82
N THR A 38 -4.16 3.80 22.00
CA THR A 38 -3.56 2.82 21.08
C THR A 38 -4.16 2.91 19.68
N GLY A 39 -5.47 3.12 19.55
CA GLY A 39 -6.14 3.33 18.27
C GLY A 39 -5.65 4.60 17.54
N ILE A 40 -5.49 5.71 18.26
CA ILE A 40 -4.94 6.96 17.70
C ILE A 40 -3.51 6.74 17.20
N PHE A 41 -2.66 6.07 17.98
CA PHE A 41 -1.28 5.77 17.58
C PHE A 41 -1.24 4.90 16.32
N SER A 42 -2.06 3.85 16.27
CA SER A 42 -2.17 2.97 15.09
C SER A 42 -2.66 3.73 13.85
N TYR A 43 -3.69 4.56 13.98
CA TYR A 43 -4.24 5.36 12.88
C TYR A 43 -3.23 6.37 12.31
N TYR A 44 -2.54 7.12 13.18
CA TYR A 44 -1.51 8.08 12.74
C TYR A 44 -0.36 7.41 11.98
N GLN A 45 -0.10 6.14 12.29
CA GLN A 45 0.95 5.35 11.65
C GLN A 45 0.53 4.91 10.26
N GLU A 46 -0.70 4.41 10.12
CA GLU A 46 -1.23 3.88 8.86
C GLU A 46 -1.50 5.00 7.83
N SER A 47 -2.00 6.16 8.28
CA SER A 47 -2.34 7.29 7.41
C SER A 47 -1.15 7.89 6.65
N LYS A 48 0.10 7.62 7.06
CA LYS A 48 1.30 8.08 6.32
C LYS A 48 1.61 7.23 5.08
N SER A 49 1.00 6.05 4.94
CA SER A 49 1.39 5.06 3.93
C SER A 49 0.62 5.18 2.60
N SER A 50 -0.57 5.78 2.56
CA SER A 50 -1.48 5.74 1.41
C SER A 50 -1.40 6.98 0.50
N LYS A 51 -0.36 7.07 -0.34
CA LYS A 51 -0.23 8.10 -1.41
C LYS A 51 0.11 7.54 -2.80
N ILE A 52 -0.11 6.25 -3.02
CA ILE A 52 0.25 5.58 -4.29
C ILE A 52 -0.52 6.18 -5.47
N MET A 53 -1.82 6.41 -5.32
CA MET A 53 -2.66 7.01 -6.37
C MET A 53 -2.25 8.47 -6.70
N GLU A 54 -1.74 9.22 -5.71
CA GLU A 54 -1.31 10.61 -5.90
C GLU A 54 -0.05 10.69 -6.79
N SER A 55 0.88 9.73 -6.66
CA SER A 55 2.04 9.66 -7.55
C SER A 55 1.67 9.36 -9.00
N PHE A 56 0.64 8.55 -9.27
CA PHE A 56 0.17 8.29 -10.63
C PHE A 56 -0.49 9.51 -11.27
N LYS A 57 -1.28 10.27 -10.52
CA LYS A 57 -1.89 11.52 -11.02
C LYS A 57 -0.85 12.56 -11.42
N ASN A 58 0.25 12.65 -10.67
CA ASN A 58 1.36 13.56 -10.99
C ASN A 58 2.14 13.14 -12.25
N MET A 59 1.88 11.96 -12.83
CA MET A 59 2.52 11.53 -14.07
C MET A 59 1.76 11.96 -15.34
N VAL A 60 0.50 12.37 -15.22
CA VAL A 60 -0.31 12.88 -16.34
C VAL A 60 0.23 14.25 -16.78
N PRO A 61 0.55 14.47 -18.07
CA PRO A 61 0.88 15.82 -18.55
C PRO A 61 -0.29 16.76 -18.35
N GLN A 62 -0.04 18.01 -17.95
CA GLN A 62 -1.12 18.96 -17.70
C GLN A 62 -1.82 19.41 -18.99
N PHE A 63 -1.09 19.43 -20.11
CA PHE A 63 -1.58 19.89 -21.41
C PHE A 63 -1.11 18.99 -22.56
N ALA A 64 -1.91 18.94 -23.62
CA ALA A 64 -1.63 18.22 -24.86
C ALA A 64 -1.94 19.11 -26.07
N THR A 65 -1.15 18.99 -27.13
CA THR A 65 -1.41 19.66 -28.41
C THR A 65 -2.26 18.75 -29.29
N VAL A 66 -3.48 19.18 -29.63
CA VAL A 66 -4.42 18.45 -30.49
C VAL A 66 -4.64 19.19 -31.79
N LEU A 67 -5.01 18.46 -32.84
CA LEU A 67 -5.49 18.99 -34.10
C LEU A 67 -6.99 18.70 -34.22
N ARG A 68 -7.82 19.71 -34.00
CA ARG A 68 -9.28 19.64 -34.17
C ARG A 68 -9.70 20.68 -35.21
N GLU A 69 -10.60 20.30 -36.12
CA GLU A 69 -11.09 21.18 -37.20
C GLU A 69 -9.98 21.81 -38.07
N GLY A 70 -8.81 21.16 -38.14
CA GLY A 70 -7.65 21.65 -38.91
C GLY A 70 -6.78 22.67 -38.18
N GLU A 71 -7.16 23.09 -36.97
CA GLU A 71 -6.38 24.01 -36.13
C GLU A 71 -5.69 23.29 -34.98
N LYS A 72 -4.49 23.77 -34.63
CA LYS A 72 -3.74 23.26 -33.48
C LYS A 72 -4.19 23.96 -32.21
N LEU A 73 -4.71 23.19 -31.27
CA LEU A 73 -5.21 23.67 -29.99
C LEU A 73 -4.43 23.00 -28.86
N THR A 74 -4.13 23.77 -27.81
CA THR A 74 -3.56 23.22 -26.57
C THR A 74 -4.70 23.01 -25.58
N LEU A 75 -5.00 21.75 -25.26
CA LEU A 75 -6.06 21.38 -24.32
C LEU A 75 -5.45 20.75 -23.07
N ARG A 76 -6.23 20.66 -21.99
CA ARG A 76 -5.83 19.84 -20.85
C ARG A 76 -5.85 18.37 -21.26
N ALA A 77 -4.94 17.57 -20.73
CA ALA A 77 -4.90 16.14 -21.06
C ALA A 77 -6.20 15.41 -20.63
N GLU A 78 -6.91 15.94 -19.63
CA GLU A 78 -8.21 15.44 -19.18
C GLU A 78 -9.33 15.63 -20.22
N ASP A 79 -9.21 16.62 -21.10
CA ASP A 79 -10.21 16.94 -22.14
C ASP A 79 -9.99 16.17 -23.45
N LEU A 80 -8.99 15.26 -23.47
CA LEU A 80 -8.70 14.39 -24.61
C LEU A 80 -9.73 13.28 -24.74
N VAL A 81 -10.22 13.07 -25.95
CA VAL A 81 -11.18 12.01 -26.27
C VAL A 81 -10.62 11.04 -27.31
N LEU A 82 -11.23 9.87 -27.37
CA LEU A 82 -10.91 8.86 -28.39
C LEU A 82 -11.10 9.43 -29.79
N GLY A 83 -10.13 9.18 -30.67
CA GLY A 83 -10.16 9.67 -32.05
C GLY A 83 -9.53 11.04 -32.26
N ASP A 84 -9.18 11.78 -31.20
CA ASP A 84 -8.42 13.03 -31.35
C ASP A 84 -7.07 12.78 -32.01
N VAL A 85 -6.63 13.71 -32.86
CA VAL A 85 -5.28 13.68 -33.42
C VAL A 85 -4.37 14.53 -32.54
N VAL A 86 -3.42 13.91 -31.88
CA VAL A 86 -2.43 14.60 -31.04
C VAL A 86 -1.11 14.80 -31.80
N GLU A 87 -0.47 15.93 -31.56
CA GLU A 87 0.91 16.20 -32.00
C GLU A 87 1.82 16.16 -30.77
N VAL A 88 2.89 15.36 -30.85
CA VAL A 88 3.87 15.21 -29.78
C VAL A 88 5.24 15.62 -30.31
N LYS A 89 5.97 16.40 -29.52
CA LYS A 89 7.31 16.88 -29.84
C LYS A 89 8.31 16.43 -28.77
N PHE A 90 9.59 16.58 -29.09
CA PHE A 90 10.68 16.39 -28.15
C PHE A 90 10.41 17.08 -26.80
N GLY A 91 10.55 16.33 -25.71
CA GLY A 91 10.34 16.81 -24.34
C GLY A 91 8.90 16.67 -23.84
N ASP A 92 7.94 16.41 -24.72
CA ASP A 92 6.55 16.20 -24.32
C ASP A 92 6.35 14.80 -23.74
N ARG A 93 5.41 14.69 -22.80
CA ARG A 93 4.87 13.41 -22.35
C ARG A 93 3.72 12.98 -23.25
N ILE A 94 3.63 11.68 -23.53
CA ILE A 94 2.49 11.15 -24.28
C ILE A 94 1.24 11.23 -23.39
N PRO A 95 0.19 11.94 -23.83
CA PRO A 95 -0.95 12.26 -22.95
C PRO A 95 -2.00 11.16 -22.85
N ALA A 96 -1.98 10.19 -23.77
CA ALA A 96 -2.92 9.07 -23.87
C ALA A 96 -2.23 7.91 -24.61
N ASP A 97 -2.88 6.76 -24.81
CA ASP A 97 -2.35 5.78 -25.76
C ASP A 97 -2.71 6.21 -27.18
N VAL A 98 -1.70 6.23 -28.06
CA VAL A 98 -1.77 6.89 -29.36
C VAL A 98 -1.25 5.95 -30.45
N ARG A 99 -2.02 5.84 -31.53
CA ARG A 99 -1.61 5.19 -32.78
C ARG A 99 -0.92 6.21 -33.69
N ILE A 100 0.37 6.02 -33.93
CA ILE A 100 1.21 6.93 -34.73
C ILE A 100 0.81 6.89 -36.22
N ILE A 101 0.47 8.05 -36.79
CA ILE A 101 0.12 8.18 -38.21
C ILE A 101 1.19 8.90 -39.03
N GLU A 102 1.97 9.78 -38.38
CA GLU A 102 3.10 10.48 -38.97
C GLU A 102 4.24 10.52 -37.94
N SER A 103 5.48 10.28 -38.36
CA SER A 103 6.66 10.34 -37.50
C SER A 103 7.86 10.89 -38.26
N ARG A 104 8.65 11.74 -37.60
CA ARG A 104 9.90 12.31 -38.13
C ARG A 104 10.99 12.17 -37.08
N GLY A 105 11.78 11.09 -37.21
CA GLY A 105 12.84 10.77 -36.25
C GLY A 105 12.32 10.60 -34.81
N PHE A 106 11.04 10.23 -34.65
CA PHE A 106 10.41 10.19 -33.34
C PHE A 106 10.90 8.99 -32.53
N LYS A 107 11.38 9.26 -31.32
CA LYS A 107 11.75 8.22 -30.34
C LYS A 107 11.10 8.51 -29.00
N VAL A 108 10.74 7.45 -28.29
CA VAL A 108 10.13 7.53 -26.97
C VAL A 108 10.89 6.68 -25.96
N ASP A 109 10.91 7.13 -24.72
CA ASP A 109 11.43 6.39 -23.57
C ASP A 109 10.29 5.58 -22.94
N ASN A 110 10.37 4.26 -23.08
CA ASN A 110 9.41 3.30 -22.54
C ASN A 110 9.82 2.76 -21.16
N SER A 111 10.75 3.40 -20.44
CA SER A 111 11.23 2.95 -19.13
C SER A 111 10.11 2.77 -18.11
N SER A 112 9.04 3.58 -18.17
CA SER A 112 7.87 3.45 -17.28
C SER A 112 7.09 2.15 -17.48
N LEU A 113 7.20 1.51 -18.64
CA LEU A 113 6.49 0.27 -19.00
C LEU A 113 7.41 -0.95 -18.99
N THR A 114 8.68 -0.76 -19.40
CA THR A 114 9.62 -1.85 -19.67
C THR A 114 10.79 -1.90 -18.67
N GLY A 115 11.00 -0.84 -17.88
CA GLY A 115 12.18 -0.69 -17.03
C GLY A 115 13.46 -0.31 -17.77
N GLU A 116 13.46 -0.30 -19.10
CA GLU A 116 14.63 0.00 -19.93
C GLU A 116 14.55 1.44 -20.48
N SER A 117 15.62 2.21 -20.31
CA SER A 117 15.70 3.62 -20.72
C SER A 117 16.21 3.83 -22.15
N GLU A 118 16.42 2.76 -22.93
CA GLU A 118 16.87 2.87 -24.31
C GLU A 118 15.77 3.46 -25.21
N PRO A 119 16.00 4.61 -25.89
CA PRO A 119 14.98 5.25 -26.72
C PRO A 119 14.50 4.37 -27.87
N GLN A 120 13.20 4.08 -27.90
CA GLN A 120 12.57 3.24 -28.91
C GLN A 120 12.00 4.09 -30.04
N SER A 121 12.40 3.77 -31.28
CA SER A 121 11.92 4.48 -32.47
C SER A 121 10.46 4.16 -32.79
N ARG A 122 9.72 5.18 -33.23
CA ARG A 122 8.29 5.06 -33.54
C ARG A 122 8.02 5.43 -34.99
N SER A 123 7.20 4.63 -35.66
CA SER A 123 6.88 4.76 -37.09
C SER A 123 5.40 4.45 -37.34
N PRO A 124 4.80 4.95 -38.43
CA PRO A 124 3.39 4.64 -38.73
C PRO A 124 3.15 3.16 -39.10
N GLU A 125 4.18 2.44 -39.52
CA GLU A 125 4.10 1.06 -39.99
C GLU A 125 3.95 0.07 -38.85
N PHE A 126 3.04 -0.90 -39.01
CA PHE A 126 2.92 -2.03 -38.10
C PHE A 126 4.14 -2.96 -38.22
N THR A 127 4.72 -3.33 -37.08
CA THR A 127 5.99 -4.08 -37.05
C THR A 127 5.95 -5.37 -36.23
N ASN A 128 4.98 -5.54 -35.34
CA ASN A 128 4.91 -6.68 -34.42
C ASN A 128 3.47 -6.90 -33.96
N GLU A 129 3.06 -8.16 -33.83
CA GLU A 129 1.75 -8.56 -33.28
C GLU A 129 1.57 -8.12 -31.83
N ASN A 130 2.65 -8.10 -31.03
CA ASN A 130 2.59 -7.61 -29.67
C ASN A 130 2.46 -6.07 -29.68
N PRO A 131 1.36 -5.49 -29.15
CA PRO A 131 1.17 -4.06 -29.12
C PRO A 131 2.30 -3.31 -28.40
N LEU A 132 2.88 -3.89 -27.34
CA LEU A 132 3.94 -3.23 -26.55
C LEU A 132 5.27 -3.09 -27.32
N GLU A 133 5.51 -3.98 -28.29
CA GLU A 133 6.74 -4.02 -29.09
C GLU A 133 6.60 -3.33 -30.44
N THR A 134 5.37 -3.13 -30.94
CA THR A 134 5.21 -2.49 -32.24
C THR A 134 5.57 -1.00 -32.18
N LYS A 135 6.21 -0.50 -33.25
CA LYS A 135 6.68 0.89 -33.35
C LYS A 135 5.56 1.90 -33.59
N ASN A 136 4.36 1.40 -33.87
CA ASN A 136 3.26 2.19 -34.38
C ASN A 136 2.29 2.67 -33.28
N LEU A 137 2.61 2.34 -32.04
CA LEU A 137 1.95 2.80 -30.82
C LEU A 137 2.92 3.60 -29.95
N ALA A 138 2.40 4.66 -29.34
CA ALA A 138 3.00 5.36 -28.22
C ALA A 138 2.03 5.31 -27.03
N PHE A 139 2.56 5.16 -25.84
CA PHE A 139 1.77 4.84 -24.66
C PHE A 139 1.74 5.97 -23.66
N PHE A 140 0.63 6.09 -22.92
CA PHE A 140 0.49 7.01 -21.81
C PHE A 140 1.62 6.81 -20.78
N SER A 141 2.12 7.92 -20.22
CA SER A 141 3.26 8.00 -19.28
C SER A 141 4.67 7.84 -19.88
N THR A 142 4.82 7.58 -21.19
CA THR A 142 6.14 7.60 -21.84
C THR A 142 6.54 9.02 -22.23
N ASN A 143 7.84 9.27 -22.39
CA ASN A 143 8.37 10.59 -22.76
C ASN A 143 8.87 10.57 -24.21
N ALA A 144 8.63 11.64 -24.96
CA ALA A 144 9.25 11.86 -26.26
C ALA A 144 10.70 12.34 -26.10
N VAL A 145 11.65 11.54 -26.56
CA VAL A 145 13.10 11.78 -26.39
C VAL A 145 13.71 12.43 -27.62
N GLU A 146 13.14 12.21 -28.82
CA GLU A 146 13.63 12.82 -30.06
C GLU A 146 12.49 12.97 -31.06
N GLY A 147 12.64 13.90 -32.00
CA GLY A 147 11.76 14.04 -33.17
C GLY A 147 10.36 14.58 -32.87
N THR A 148 9.48 14.41 -33.86
CA THR A 148 8.05 14.77 -33.76
C THR A 148 7.17 13.69 -34.35
N ALA A 149 5.98 13.52 -33.78
CA ALA A 149 4.99 12.60 -34.31
C ALA A 149 3.57 13.16 -34.19
N LYS A 150 2.70 12.65 -35.07
CA LYS A 150 1.26 12.78 -34.92
C LYS A 150 0.64 11.41 -34.79
N GLY A 151 -0.42 11.33 -34.02
CA GLY A 151 -1.14 10.07 -33.87
C GLY A 151 -2.57 10.28 -33.40
N VAL A 152 -3.37 9.23 -33.58
CA VAL A 152 -4.78 9.20 -33.18
C VAL A 152 -4.86 8.56 -31.80
N VAL A 153 -5.60 9.18 -30.88
CA VAL A 153 -5.84 8.64 -29.54
C VAL A 153 -6.71 7.39 -29.64
N ILE A 154 -6.22 6.29 -29.07
CA ILE A 154 -6.92 4.98 -29.08
C ILE A 154 -7.43 4.56 -27.70
N CYS A 155 -6.80 5.01 -26.61
CA CYS A 155 -7.27 4.82 -25.24
C CYS A 155 -7.00 6.08 -24.40
N CYS A 156 -7.93 6.44 -23.51
CA CYS A 156 -7.79 7.55 -22.55
C CYS A 156 -7.96 7.06 -21.11
N GLY A 157 -7.33 7.76 -20.16
CA GLY A 157 -7.50 7.52 -18.71
C GLY A 157 -7.24 6.07 -18.29
N ASP A 158 -8.16 5.51 -17.51
CA ASP A 158 -8.06 4.16 -16.94
C ASP A 158 -8.03 3.03 -17.99
N GLN A 159 -8.46 3.31 -19.23
CA GLN A 159 -8.42 2.34 -20.33
C GLN A 159 -7.06 2.26 -21.03
N THR A 160 -6.15 3.20 -20.75
CA THR A 160 -4.76 3.13 -21.25
C THR A 160 -4.02 1.95 -20.64
N VAL A 161 -2.93 1.51 -21.28
CA VAL A 161 -2.07 0.44 -20.76
C VAL A 161 -1.60 0.78 -19.34
N MET A 162 -1.06 1.98 -19.13
CA MET A 162 -0.58 2.40 -17.82
C MET A 162 -1.73 2.67 -16.84
N GLY A 163 -2.89 3.14 -17.31
CA GLY A 163 -4.10 3.30 -16.50
C GLY A 163 -4.60 1.97 -15.94
N ARG A 164 -4.62 0.92 -16.77
CA ARG A 164 -4.95 -0.45 -16.35
C ARG A 164 -3.92 -1.00 -15.36
N ILE A 165 -2.63 -0.77 -15.58
CA ILE A 165 -1.56 -1.17 -14.63
C ILE A 165 -1.74 -0.45 -13.29
N ALA A 166 -2.01 0.86 -13.30
CA ALA A 166 -2.25 1.64 -12.09
C ALA A 166 -3.52 1.17 -11.35
N GLY A 167 -4.58 0.86 -12.10
CA GLY A 167 -5.81 0.29 -11.57
C GLY A 167 -5.59 -1.07 -10.91
N LEU A 168 -4.84 -1.97 -11.57
CA LEU A 168 -4.44 -3.25 -10.98
C LEU A 168 -3.59 -3.05 -9.73
N ALA A 169 -2.56 -2.20 -9.79
CA ALA A 169 -1.68 -1.94 -8.65
C ALA A 169 -2.42 -1.34 -7.44
N SER A 170 -3.46 -0.54 -7.69
CA SER A 170 -4.26 0.10 -6.63
C SER A 170 -5.40 -0.78 -6.11
N GLY A 171 -5.91 -1.69 -6.93
CA GLY A 171 -7.01 -2.61 -6.60
C GLY A 171 -6.57 -3.93 -5.99
N LEU A 172 -5.27 -4.15 -5.78
CA LEU A 172 -4.76 -5.31 -5.06
C LEU A 172 -4.98 -5.12 -3.56
N ASP A 173 -5.78 -6.01 -2.97
CA ASP A 173 -5.92 -6.08 -1.52
C ASP A 173 -4.57 -6.39 -0.89
N THR A 174 -4.17 -5.54 0.06
CA THR A 174 -3.02 -5.82 0.91
C THR A 174 -3.39 -6.95 1.85
N GLY A 175 -2.91 -8.17 1.57
CA GLY A 175 -3.07 -9.30 2.47
C GLY A 175 -2.44 -9.04 3.84
N GLU A 176 -2.84 -9.81 4.85
CA GLU A 176 -2.28 -9.72 6.19
C GLU A 176 -0.78 -10.03 6.23
N THR A 177 -0.02 -9.21 6.97
CA THR A 177 1.41 -9.39 7.18
C THR A 177 1.71 -10.59 8.09
N PRO A 178 2.91 -11.18 8.05
CA PRO A 178 3.26 -12.30 8.93
C PRO A 178 3.13 -11.93 10.42
N ILE A 179 3.63 -10.77 10.84
CA ILE A 179 3.46 -10.28 12.21
C ILE A 179 1.99 -10.11 12.60
N ALA A 180 1.12 -9.61 11.71
CA ALA A 180 -0.31 -9.50 12.00
C ALA A 180 -0.94 -10.88 12.21
N LYS A 181 -0.59 -11.87 11.37
CA LYS A 181 -1.06 -13.26 11.54
C LYS A 181 -0.61 -13.88 12.85
N GLU A 182 0.64 -13.67 13.25
CA GLU A 182 1.17 -14.15 14.53
C GLU A 182 0.48 -13.46 15.73
N ILE A 183 0.21 -12.15 15.64
CA ILE A 183 -0.58 -11.43 16.65
C ILE A 183 -2.00 -12.01 16.74
N HIS A 184 -2.67 -12.25 15.62
CA HIS A 184 -4.00 -12.86 15.60
C HIS A 184 -4.00 -14.26 16.20
N HIS A 185 -3.01 -15.09 15.86
CA HIS A 185 -2.84 -16.42 16.42
C HIS A 185 -2.64 -16.36 17.95
N PHE A 186 -1.78 -15.46 18.40
CA PHE A 186 -1.50 -15.25 19.82
C PHE A 186 -2.74 -14.76 20.59
N ILE A 187 -3.49 -13.81 20.03
CA ILE A 187 -4.75 -13.33 20.61
C ILE A 187 -5.76 -14.47 20.74
N HIS A 188 -5.89 -15.33 19.71
CA HIS A 188 -6.79 -16.48 19.75
C HIS A 188 -6.40 -17.49 20.84
N LEU A 189 -5.10 -17.77 20.99
CA LEU A 189 -4.60 -18.67 22.01
C LEU A 189 -4.93 -18.16 23.42
N ILE A 190 -4.61 -16.89 23.70
CA ILE A 190 -4.87 -16.30 25.02
C ILE A 190 -6.36 -16.17 25.29
N THR A 191 -7.14 -15.75 24.30
CA THR A 191 -8.61 -15.67 24.45
C THR A 191 -9.19 -17.05 24.75
N GLY A 192 -8.69 -18.11 24.09
CA GLY A 192 -9.07 -19.50 24.37
C GLY A 192 -8.78 -19.89 25.82
N VAL A 193 -7.59 -19.59 26.33
CA VAL A 193 -7.21 -19.85 27.74
C VAL A 193 -8.05 -19.02 28.72
N ALA A 194 -8.25 -17.74 28.43
CA ALA A 194 -9.03 -16.82 29.26
C ALA A 194 -10.49 -17.26 29.41
N VAL A 195 -11.13 -17.66 28.30
CA VAL A 195 -12.51 -18.18 28.31
C VAL A 195 -12.58 -19.53 29.01
N PHE A 196 -11.61 -20.44 28.76
CA PHE A 196 -11.56 -21.73 29.42
C PHE A 196 -11.46 -21.58 30.95
N LEU A 197 -10.54 -20.75 31.44
CA LEU A 197 -10.40 -20.47 32.87
C LEU A 197 -11.65 -19.76 33.40
N GLY A 198 -12.14 -18.73 32.70
CA GLY A 198 -13.33 -17.98 33.10
C GLY A 198 -14.55 -18.89 33.31
N VAL A 199 -14.89 -19.73 32.33
CA VAL A 199 -16.03 -20.66 32.42
C VAL A 199 -15.82 -21.73 33.49
N THR A 200 -14.60 -22.25 33.62
CA THR A 200 -14.28 -23.27 34.64
C THR A 200 -14.49 -22.72 36.04
N PHE A 201 -13.94 -21.52 36.33
CA PHE A 201 -14.09 -20.87 37.63
C PHE A 201 -15.52 -20.40 37.89
N PHE A 202 -16.25 -19.98 36.85
CA PHE A 202 -17.67 -19.68 36.94
C PHE A 202 -18.47 -20.90 37.41
N LEU A 203 -18.27 -22.07 36.81
CA LEU A 203 -18.94 -23.31 37.24
C LEU A 203 -18.57 -23.69 38.68
N ILE A 204 -17.30 -23.55 39.06
CA ILE A 204 -16.84 -23.81 40.43
C ILE A 204 -17.53 -22.85 41.42
N ALA A 205 -17.63 -21.55 41.10
CA ALA A 205 -18.31 -20.57 41.95
C ALA A 205 -19.79 -20.94 42.15
N PHE A 206 -20.47 -21.41 41.11
CA PHE A 206 -21.84 -21.92 41.25
C PHE A 206 -21.94 -23.14 42.15
N ILE A 207 -21.01 -24.11 42.01
CA ILE A 207 -20.99 -25.32 42.85
C ILE A 207 -20.71 -24.98 44.33
N LEU A 208 -19.88 -23.98 44.59
CA LEU A 208 -19.57 -23.49 45.94
C LEU A 208 -20.71 -22.67 46.57
N GLY A 209 -21.79 -22.39 45.82
CA GLY A 209 -22.97 -21.69 46.33
C GLY A 209 -22.86 -20.16 46.33
N TYR A 210 -21.95 -19.59 45.54
CA TYR A 210 -21.90 -18.13 45.35
C TYR A 210 -23.16 -17.62 44.64
N HIS A 211 -23.54 -16.36 44.91
CA HIS A 211 -24.63 -15.73 44.20
C HIS A 211 -24.28 -15.60 42.71
N TRP A 212 -25.26 -15.75 41.82
CA TRP A 212 -25.04 -15.70 40.36
C TRP A 212 -24.40 -14.39 39.88
N LEU A 213 -24.56 -13.31 40.64
CA LEU A 213 -23.98 -12.00 40.36
C LEU A 213 -22.48 -11.99 40.65
N ASP A 214 -22.08 -12.51 41.80
CA ASP A 214 -20.68 -12.67 42.18
C ASP A 214 -19.95 -13.59 41.20
N ALA A 215 -20.59 -14.67 40.76
CA ALA A 215 -20.03 -15.57 39.75
C ALA A 215 -19.77 -14.86 38.41
N VAL A 216 -20.69 -14.00 37.96
CA VAL A 216 -20.51 -13.19 36.73
C VAL A 216 -19.39 -12.16 36.90
N ILE A 217 -19.28 -11.53 38.07
CA ILE A 217 -18.21 -10.57 38.38
C ILE A 217 -16.84 -11.29 38.35
N PHE A 218 -16.74 -12.48 38.96
CA PHE A 218 -15.52 -13.29 38.90
C PHE A 218 -15.17 -13.73 37.48
N LEU A 219 -16.15 -14.13 36.67
CA LEU A 219 -15.94 -14.47 35.25
C LEU A 219 -15.33 -13.29 34.49
N ILE A 220 -15.91 -12.09 34.62
CA ILE A 220 -15.41 -10.88 33.97
C ILE A 220 -14.00 -10.55 34.46
N GLY A 221 -13.76 -10.61 35.78
CA GLY A 221 -12.46 -10.35 36.37
C GLY A 221 -11.38 -11.30 35.84
N ILE A 222 -11.67 -12.59 35.73
CA ILE A 222 -10.73 -13.59 35.20
C ILE A 222 -10.45 -13.35 33.71
N ILE A 223 -11.48 -13.04 32.92
CA ILE A 223 -11.30 -12.76 31.50
C ILE A 223 -10.42 -11.52 31.32
N VAL A 224 -10.74 -10.42 32.00
CA VAL A 224 -9.96 -9.16 31.91
C VAL A 224 -8.53 -9.37 32.38
N ALA A 225 -8.31 -10.08 33.50
CA ALA A 225 -6.97 -10.34 34.03
C ALA A 225 -6.06 -11.16 33.08
N ASN A 226 -6.64 -11.90 32.12
CA ASN A 226 -5.88 -12.69 31.15
C ASN A 226 -5.69 -11.98 29.80
N VAL A 227 -6.38 -10.86 29.54
CA VAL A 227 -6.17 -10.09 28.30
C VAL A 227 -4.89 -9.28 28.45
N PRO A 228 -3.91 -9.35 27.53
CA PRO A 228 -2.67 -8.61 27.69
C PRO A 228 -2.81 -7.20 27.08
N GLU A 229 -3.35 -6.25 27.85
CA GLU A 229 -3.66 -4.91 27.33
C GLU A 229 -2.41 -4.13 26.89
N GLY A 230 -1.25 -4.44 27.45
CA GLY A 230 0.03 -3.84 27.09
C GLY A 230 0.69 -4.42 25.83
N LEU A 231 0.20 -5.55 25.31
CA LEU A 231 0.89 -6.26 24.22
C LEU A 231 0.93 -5.42 22.94
N LEU A 232 -0.21 -4.92 22.46
CA LEU A 232 -0.27 -4.18 21.20
C LEU A 232 0.58 -2.90 21.25
N ALA A 233 0.57 -2.21 22.39
CA ALA A 233 1.39 -1.03 22.61
C ALA A 233 2.89 -1.36 22.60
N THR A 234 3.30 -2.41 23.31
CA THR A 234 4.71 -2.82 23.38
C THR A 234 5.23 -3.26 22.01
N VAL A 235 4.46 -4.07 21.26
CA VAL A 235 4.82 -4.48 19.90
C VAL A 235 4.97 -3.27 18.99
N THR A 236 4.03 -2.32 19.02
CA THR A 236 4.10 -1.08 18.21
C THR A 236 5.34 -0.25 18.54
N VAL A 237 5.67 -0.10 19.83
CA VAL A 237 6.88 0.62 20.26
C VAL A 237 8.14 -0.10 19.81
N CYS A 238 8.21 -1.43 19.94
CA CYS A 238 9.34 -2.23 19.48
C CYS A 238 9.56 -2.10 17.95
N LEU A 239 8.49 -2.19 17.16
CA LEU A 239 8.54 -1.98 15.71
C LEU A 239 8.97 -0.56 15.36
N THR A 240 8.44 0.46 16.07
CA THR A 240 8.81 1.86 15.88
C THR A 240 10.30 2.11 16.14
N LEU A 241 10.83 1.56 17.24
CA LEU A 241 12.26 1.68 17.57
C LEU A 241 13.12 1.01 16.50
N THR A 242 12.68 -0.12 15.95
CA THR A 242 13.39 -0.85 14.90
C THR A 242 13.35 -0.09 13.57
N ALA A 243 12.19 0.45 13.18
CA ALA A 243 12.03 1.31 12.02
C ALA A 243 12.92 2.58 12.13
N LYS A 244 13.01 3.19 13.31
CA LYS A 244 13.91 4.33 13.56
C LYS A 244 15.38 3.96 13.40
N ARG A 245 15.80 2.77 13.85
CA ARG A 245 17.16 2.24 13.63
C ARG A 245 17.42 1.98 12.14
N MET A 246 16.47 1.44 11.38
CA MET A 246 16.60 1.27 9.93
C MET A 246 16.71 2.62 9.19
N ALA A 247 15.91 3.61 9.59
CA ALA A 247 15.96 4.95 9.03
C ALA A 247 17.33 5.62 9.24
N SER A 248 18.00 5.38 10.37
CA SER A 248 19.37 5.87 10.61
C SER A 248 20.41 5.29 9.64
N LYS A 249 20.06 4.21 8.93
CA LYS A 249 20.87 3.58 7.88
C LYS A 249 20.30 3.84 6.47
N ASN A 250 19.56 4.93 6.28
CA ASN A 250 18.92 5.32 5.02
C ASN A 250 17.89 4.30 4.47
N CYS A 251 17.37 3.40 5.31
CA CYS A 251 16.27 2.50 4.95
C CYS A 251 14.97 3.03 5.56
N LEU A 252 14.18 3.75 4.76
CA LEU A 252 12.92 4.32 5.20
C LEU A 252 11.80 3.28 5.15
N VAL A 253 11.15 3.05 6.28
CA VAL A 253 10.03 2.10 6.40
C VAL A 253 8.72 2.87 6.47
N LYS A 254 7.82 2.61 5.51
CA LYS A 254 6.49 3.26 5.43
C LYS A 254 5.43 2.54 6.27
N ASN A 255 5.43 1.21 6.26
CA ASN A 255 4.57 0.36 7.09
C ASN A 255 5.45 -0.34 8.15
N LEU A 256 5.17 -0.14 9.43
CA LEU A 256 5.95 -0.74 10.52
C LEU A 256 6.01 -2.26 10.46
N GLU A 257 4.93 -2.91 10.04
CA GLU A 257 4.86 -4.36 9.97
C GLU A 257 5.86 -4.92 8.94
N ALA A 258 6.18 -4.12 7.91
CA ALA A 258 7.17 -4.50 6.88
C ALA A 258 8.58 -4.72 7.44
N VAL A 259 8.89 -4.17 8.63
CA VAL A 259 10.16 -4.42 9.34
C VAL A 259 10.34 -5.91 9.62
N GLU A 260 9.29 -6.57 10.08
CA GLU A 260 9.32 -8.00 10.40
C GLU A 260 9.16 -8.84 9.14
N THR A 261 8.30 -8.42 8.20
CA THR A 261 8.11 -9.11 6.92
C THR A 261 9.44 -9.35 6.19
N LEU A 262 10.36 -8.38 6.22
CA LEU A 262 11.69 -8.53 5.63
C LEU A 262 12.53 -9.64 6.29
N GLY A 263 12.40 -9.82 7.61
CA GLY A 263 13.05 -10.90 8.35
C GLY A 263 12.46 -12.27 8.06
N SER A 264 11.15 -12.33 7.80
CA SER A 264 10.42 -13.57 7.46
C SER A 264 10.38 -13.86 5.95
N THR A 265 11.11 -13.10 5.13
CA THR A 265 11.12 -13.27 3.67
C THR A 265 11.95 -14.49 3.26
N SER A 266 11.31 -15.43 2.55
CA SER A 266 11.97 -16.63 2.00
C SER A 266 12.41 -16.46 0.54
N THR A 267 11.87 -15.47 -0.17
CA THR A 267 12.12 -15.27 -1.61
C THR A 267 12.09 -13.79 -1.94
N ILE A 268 13.14 -13.32 -2.60
CA ILE A 268 13.27 -11.93 -3.05
C ILE A 268 13.11 -11.89 -4.57
N CYS A 269 12.04 -11.25 -5.03
CA CYS A 269 11.86 -10.90 -6.44
C CYS A 269 12.45 -9.51 -6.67
N SER A 270 13.59 -9.43 -7.35
CA SER A 270 14.26 -8.16 -7.64
C SER A 270 14.10 -7.80 -9.11
N ASP A 271 13.78 -6.54 -9.38
CA ASP A 271 13.95 -5.97 -10.71
C ASP A 271 15.46 -5.90 -11.05
N LYS A 272 15.79 -5.93 -12.34
CA LYS A 272 17.16 -5.81 -12.83
C LYS A 272 17.59 -4.35 -12.89
N THR A 273 16.90 -3.55 -13.70
CA THR A 273 17.39 -2.24 -14.12
C THR A 273 17.09 -1.19 -13.05
N GLY A 274 18.14 -0.51 -12.56
CA GLY A 274 17.99 0.50 -11.50
C GLY A 274 17.80 -0.07 -10.09
N THR A 275 17.68 -1.40 -9.96
CA THR A 275 17.66 -2.10 -8.66
C THR A 275 18.93 -2.92 -8.45
N LEU A 276 19.22 -3.89 -9.34
CA LEU A 276 20.49 -4.64 -9.30
C LEU A 276 21.59 -3.91 -10.07
N THR A 277 21.24 -3.27 -11.18
CA THR A 277 22.17 -2.47 -12.00
C THR A 277 22.07 -1.00 -11.63
N GLN A 278 23.13 -0.24 -11.91
CA GLN A 278 23.16 1.22 -11.67
C GLN A 278 22.31 2.03 -12.68
N ASN A 279 21.60 1.35 -13.60
CA ASN A 279 20.93 1.97 -14.75
C ASN A 279 21.82 2.97 -15.51
N ARG A 280 23.09 2.60 -15.72
CA ARG A 280 24.09 3.42 -16.39
C ARG A 280 24.95 2.58 -17.33
N MET A 281 24.91 2.90 -18.62
CA MET A 281 25.77 2.26 -19.60
C MET A 281 27.24 2.52 -19.26
N THR A 282 27.98 1.43 -19.06
CA THR A 282 29.38 1.46 -18.66
C THR A 282 30.13 0.49 -19.55
N VAL A 283 31.27 0.91 -20.09
CA VAL A 283 32.13 0.03 -20.91
C VAL A 283 32.64 -1.08 -19.99
N ALA A 284 32.36 -2.34 -20.35
CA ALA A 284 32.74 -3.51 -19.57
C ALA A 284 33.99 -4.19 -20.11
N HIS A 285 34.13 -4.25 -21.44
CA HIS A 285 35.23 -4.92 -22.12
C HIS A 285 35.64 -4.12 -23.35
N MET A 286 36.92 -4.23 -23.73
CA MET A 286 37.48 -3.69 -24.95
C MET A 286 38.15 -4.83 -25.73
N TRP A 287 37.97 -4.86 -27.04
CA TRP A 287 38.68 -5.81 -27.91
C TRP A 287 39.74 -5.06 -28.72
N PHE A 288 41.01 -5.34 -28.44
CA PHE A 288 42.14 -4.82 -29.21
C PHE A 288 43.26 -5.87 -29.26
N ASP A 289 44.09 -5.83 -30.31
CA ASP A 289 45.18 -6.77 -30.53
C ASP A 289 44.80 -8.26 -30.38
N ASN A 290 43.59 -8.60 -30.86
CA ASN A 290 43.02 -9.95 -30.77
C ASN A 290 42.86 -10.48 -29.32
N GLN A 291 42.75 -9.59 -28.34
CA GLN A 291 42.49 -9.89 -26.92
C GLN A 291 41.28 -9.10 -26.41
N ILE A 292 40.53 -9.71 -25.49
CA ILE A 292 39.46 -9.05 -24.73
C ILE A 292 40.09 -8.60 -23.40
N ILE A 293 40.07 -7.30 -23.13
CA ILE A 293 40.50 -6.66 -21.87
C ILE A 293 39.31 -6.11 -21.13
#